data_AF-A0A3P6UK19-F1
#
_entry.id   AF-A0A3P6UK19-F1
#
_cell.length_a   1.000
_cell.length_b   1.000
_cell.length_c   1.000
_cell.angle_alpha   90.00
_cell.angle_beta   90.00
_cell.angle_gamma   90.00
#
_symmetry.space_group_name_H-M   'P 1'
#
loop_
_entity.id
_entity.type
_entity.pdbx_description
1 polymer ?
#
loop_
_entity_poly.entity_id
_entity_poly.type
_entity_poly.pdbx_seq_one_letter_code
_entity_poly.pdbx_strand_id
1 'polypeptide(L)'
;MCRQETHALRAILAILLRLLNDPRSEPVQDRVAKGVLNVVSAVLRGYGEAGSDARRTAYAPVVCELLQECLRLPPHLLPALGAEFPMHLCELVEIAEGQPLRSLLATLLRQFLASKNCVTTNTNAKPVINGVSE
;
A
#
# COMPACT_ATOMS: atom_id res chain seq x y z
N MET A 1 -9.31 -2.28 24.47
CA MET A 1 -9.42 -1.12 23.58
C MET A 1 -8.89 -1.43 22.17
N CYS A 2 -7.62 -1.84 22.04
CA CYS A 2 -6.97 -2.02 20.72
C CYS A 2 -7.69 -2.96 19.71
N ARG A 3 -8.30 -4.08 20.13
CA ARG A 3 -8.91 -5.05 19.19
C ARG A 3 -10.11 -4.51 18.40
N GLN A 4 -10.99 -3.71 19.03
CA GLN A 4 -12.18 -3.18 18.37
C GLN A 4 -11.79 -2.11 17.34
N GLU A 5 -10.86 -1.23 17.72
CA GLU A 5 -10.28 -0.20 16.85
C GLU A 5 -9.52 -0.83 15.68
N THR A 6 -8.79 -1.92 15.93
CA THR A 6 -8.12 -2.72 14.90
C THR A 6 -9.11 -3.29 13.89
N HIS A 7 -10.21 -3.87 14.37
CA HIS A 7 -11.23 -4.45 13.49
C HIS A 7 -11.96 -3.38 12.68
N ALA A 8 -12.25 -2.22 13.27
CA ALA A 8 -12.87 -1.10 12.58
C ALA A 8 -11.95 -0.53 11.49
N LEU A 9 -10.68 -0.30 11.82
CA LEU A 9 -9.67 0.18 10.87
C LEU A 9 -9.50 -0.80 9.71
N ARG A 10 -9.46 -2.11 9.99
CA ARG A 10 -9.41 -3.15 8.97
C ARG A 10 -10.62 -3.13 8.06
N ALA A 11 -11.83 -3.01 8.62
CA ALA A 11 -13.05 -2.95 7.82
C ALA A 11 -13.05 -1.71 6.91
N ILE A 12 -12.62 -0.56 7.44
CA ILE A 12 -12.51 0.69 6.68
C ILE A 12 -11.49 0.56 5.55
N LEU A 13 -10.29 0.04 5.83
CA LEU A 13 -9.27 -0.23 4.81
C LEU A 13 -9.80 -1.18 3.72
N ALA A 14 -10.39 -2.30 4.10
CA ALA A 14 -10.96 -3.24 3.13
C ALA A 14 -12.04 -2.60 2.25
N ILE A 15 -12.87 -1.71 2.81
CA ILE A 15 -13.88 -0.96 2.05
C ILE A 15 -13.20 0.03 1.09
N LEU A 16 -12.26 0.84 1.57
CA LEU A 16 -11.57 1.83 0.75
C LEU A 16 -10.77 1.17 -0.38
N LEU A 17 -10.14 0.04 -0.11
CA LEU A 17 -9.39 -0.74 -1.10
C LEU A 17 -10.32 -1.39 -2.14
N ARG A 18 -11.52 -1.85 -1.73
CA ARG A 18 -12.55 -2.31 -2.68
C ARG A 18 -13.04 -1.18 -3.58
N LEU A 19 -13.23 0.02 -3.02
CA LEU A 19 -13.62 1.20 -3.79
C LEU A 19 -12.54 1.59 -4.81
N LEU A 20 -11.25 1.48 -4.45
CA LEU A 20 -10.16 1.69 -5.41
C LEU A 20 -10.14 0.69 -6.55
N ASN A 21 -10.62 -0.53 -6.32
CA ASN A 21 -10.66 -1.59 -7.33
C ASN A 21 -11.96 -1.62 -8.13
N ASP A 22 -12.97 -0.82 -7.77
CA ASP A 22 -14.24 -0.77 -8.51
C ASP A 22 -14.10 0.18 -9.72
N PRO A 23 -14.24 -0.31 -10.96
CA PRO A 23 -14.17 0.53 -12.17
C PRO A 23 -15.23 1.63 -12.18
N ARG A 24 -16.38 1.42 -11.53
CA ARG A 24 -17.45 2.43 -11.43
C ARG A 24 -17.07 3.60 -10.53
N SER A 25 -16.01 3.43 -9.73
CA SER A 25 -15.49 4.45 -8.83
C SER A 25 -14.37 5.28 -9.46
N GLU A 26 -14.04 5.09 -10.74
CA GLU A 26 -13.06 5.89 -11.49
C GLU A 26 -13.12 7.41 -11.22
N PRO A 27 -14.29 8.09 -11.23
CA PRO A 27 -14.35 9.53 -10.98
C PRO A 27 -13.94 9.96 -9.57
N VAL A 28 -13.94 9.03 -8.60
CA VAL A 28 -13.56 9.29 -7.19
C VAL A 28 -12.27 8.58 -6.78
N GLN A 29 -11.66 7.77 -7.66
CA GLN A 29 -10.47 6.97 -7.32
C GLN A 29 -9.33 7.82 -6.75
N ASP A 30 -9.02 8.98 -7.33
CA ASP A 30 -7.96 9.86 -6.80
C ASP A 30 -8.24 10.35 -5.37
N ARG A 31 -9.51 10.68 -5.07
CA ARG A 31 -9.92 11.10 -3.72
C ARG A 31 -9.88 9.93 -2.73
N VAL A 32 -10.35 8.76 -3.15
CA VAL A 32 -10.30 7.54 -2.33
C VAL A 32 -8.85 7.17 -2.06
N ALA A 33 -7.97 7.26 -3.07
CA ALA A 33 -6.57 6.89 -2.97
C ALA A 33 -5.81 7.80 -2.01
N LYS A 34 -6.04 9.12 -2.08
CA LYS A 34 -5.56 10.08 -1.07
C LYS A 34 -6.10 9.77 0.33
N GLY A 35 -7.38 9.41 0.45
CA GLY A 35 -7.98 8.99 1.71
C GLY A 35 -7.31 7.75 2.30
N VAL A 36 -7.05 6.74 1.47
CA VAL A 36 -6.32 5.53 1.86
C VAL A 36 -4.92 5.87 2.29
N LEU A 37 -4.17 6.64 1.50
CA LEU A 37 -2.83 7.09 1.86
C LEU A 37 -2.82 7.78 3.22
N ASN A 38 -3.72 8.74 3.45
CA ASN A 38 -3.78 9.47 4.71
C ASN A 38 -4.03 8.54 5.91
N VAL A 39 -4.96 7.58 5.77
CA VAL A 39 -5.25 6.59 6.83
C VAL A 39 -4.04 5.70 7.06
N VAL A 40 -3.44 5.19 5.99
CA VAL A 40 -2.28 4.32 6.04
C VAL A 40 -1.09 5.05 6.69
N SER A 41 -0.72 6.23 6.19
CA SER A 41 0.32 7.09 6.76
C SER A 41 0.06 7.41 8.23
N ALA A 42 -1.17 7.71 8.63
CA ALA A 42 -1.51 7.97 10.04
C ALA A 42 -1.29 6.74 10.93
N VAL A 43 -1.64 5.53 10.44
CA VAL A 43 -1.44 4.28 11.18
C VAL A 43 0.05 3.95 11.29
N LEU A 44 0.78 4.10 10.20
CA LEU A 44 2.22 3.84 10.16
C LEU A 44 2.99 4.82 11.04
N ARG A 45 2.66 6.11 10.97
CA ARG A 45 3.19 7.15 11.85
C ARG A 45 2.85 6.88 13.31
N GLY A 46 1.60 6.53 13.62
CA GLY A 46 1.18 6.20 14.99
C GLY A 46 1.94 4.99 15.57
N TYR A 47 2.29 4.01 14.74
CA TYR A 47 3.18 2.93 15.13
C TYR A 47 4.61 3.44 15.37
N GLY A 48 5.14 4.31 14.51
CA GLY A 48 6.51 4.79 14.64
C GLY A 48 6.78 5.80 15.73
N GLU A 49 5.82 6.65 16.03
CA GLU A 49 5.87 7.61 17.13
C GLU A 49 5.49 6.96 18.48
N ALA A 50 5.20 5.66 18.52
CA ALA A 50 4.90 4.96 19.75
C ALA A 50 6.15 4.95 20.65
N GLY A 51 6.15 5.86 21.64
CA GLY A 51 7.25 6.12 22.57
C GLY A 51 7.62 4.99 23.55
N SER A 52 7.11 3.77 23.36
CA SER A 52 7.57 2.58 24.07
C SER A 52 7.43 1.31 23.23
N ASP A 53 8.36 0.36 23.41
CA ASP A 53 8.37 -0.92 22.69
C ASP A 53 7.14 -1.77 23.03
N ALA A 54 6.61 -1.65 24.25
CA ALA A 54 5.36 -2.29 24.66
C ALA A 54 4.16 -1.79 23.83
N ARG A 55 4.13 -0.49 23.51
CA ARG A 55 3.09 0.08 22.64
C ARG A 55 3.30 -0.38 21.21
N ARG A 56 4.52 -0.35 20.67
CA ARG A 56 4.82 -0.90 19.33
C ARG A 56 4.37 -2.36 19.21
N THR A 57 4.70 -3.21 20.20
CA THR A 57 4.28 -4.61 20.25
C THR A 57 2.75 -4.77 20.22
N ALA A 58 2.01 -3.92 20.93
CA ALA A 58 0.55 -3.96 20.94
C ALA A 58 -0.07 -3.54 19.60
N TYR A 59 0.57 -2.62 18.88
CA TYR A 59 0.11 -2.12 17.57
C TYR A 59 0.63 -2.95 16.38
N ALA A 60 1.68 -3.76 16.56
CA ALA A 60 2.28 -4.56 15.50
C ALA A 60 1.28 -5.46 14.73
N PRO A 61 0.28 -6.10 15.37
CA PRO A 61 -0.74 -6.86 14.63
C PRO A 61 -1.55 -5.99 13.67
N VAL A 62 -1.87 -4.76 14.06
CA VAL A 62 -2.64 -3.80 13.24
C VAL A 62 -1.85 -3.44 11.99
N VAL A 63 -0.56 -3.14 12.16
CA VAL A 63 0.33 -2.81 11.05
C VAL A 63 0.53 -4.02 10.15
N CYS A 64 0.68 -5.23 10.71
CA CYS A 64 0.79 -6.45 9.93
C CYS A 64 -0.46 -6.69 9.07
N GLU A 65 -1.65 -6.55 9.64
CA GLU A 65 -2.91 -6.71 8.89
C GLU A 65 -3.04 -5.66 7.78
N LEU A 66 -2.70 -4.40 8.08
CA LEU A 66 -2.68 -3.33 7.08
C LEU A 66 -1.75 -3.65 5.91
N LEU A 67 -0.52 -4.08 6.20
CA LEU A 67 0.44 -4.44 5.14
C LEU A 67 -0.02 -5.65 4.33
N GLN A 68 -0.69 -6.63 4.95
CA GLN A 68 -1.28 -7.77 4.24
C GLN A 68 -2.39 -7.35 3.28
N GLU A 69 -3.25 -6.41 3.67
CA GLU A 69 -4.29 -5.89 2.79
C GLU A 69 -3.68 -5.09 1.62
N CYS A 70 -2.60 -4.33 1.85
CA CYS A 70 -1.85 -3.70 0.77
C CYS A 70 -1.23 -4.72 -0.19
N LEU A 71 -0.68 -5.84 0.31
CA LEU A 71 -0.12 -6.91 -0.54
C LEU A 71 -1.17 -7.60 -1.41
N ARG A 72 -2.43 -7.63 -0.96
CA ARG A 72 -3.56 -8.21 -1.72
C ARG A 72 -4.04 -7.31 -2.85
N LEU A 73 -3.56 -6.07 -2.92
CA LEU A 73 -3.94 -5.17 -4.01
C LEU A 73 -3.38 -5.65 -5.36
N PRO A 74 -4.14 -5.45 -6.45
CA PRO A 74 -3.60 -5.53 -7.79
C PRO A 74 -2.35 -4.63 -7.92
N PRO A 75 -1.24 -5.10 -8.52
CA PRO A 75 0.02 -4.34 -8.57
C PRO A 75 -0.13 -2.95 -9.17
N HIS A 76 -0.97 -2.78 -10.19
CA HIS A 76 -1.22 -1.50 -10.85
C HIS A 76 -1.91 -0.46 -9.95
N LEU A 77 -2.54 -0.88 -8.83
CA LEU A 77 -3.15 0.01 -7.85
C LEU A 77 -2.20 0.39 -6.72
N LEU A 78 -1.06 -0.28 -6.57
CA LEU A 78 -0.06 0.10 -5.57
C LEU A 78 0.44 1.54 -5.77
N PRO A 79 0.77 2.00 -6.99
CA PRO A 79 1.10 3.40 -7.22
C PRO A 79 -0.02 4.39 -6.84
N ALA A 80 -1.29 3.97 -6.87
CA ALA A 80 -2.42 4.82 -6.48
C ALA A 80 -2.37 5.14 -4.98
N LEU A 81 -1.73 4.30 -4.15
CA LEU A 81 -1.46 4.62 -2.75
C LEU A 81 -0.54 5.84 -2.59
N GLY A 82 0.04 6.37 -3.66
CA GLY A 82 0.74 7.66 -3.68
C GLY A 82 2.27 7.54 -3.55
N ALA A 83 2.94 8.61 -3.96
CA ALA A 83 4.40 8.64 -4.11
C ALA A 83 5.16 8.58 -2.77
N GLU A 84 4.53 9.01 -1.67
CA GLU A 84 5.14 8.99 -0.34
C GLU A 84 4.98 7.65 0.38
N PHE A 85 4.09 6.79 -0.09
CA PHE A 85 3.82 5.51 0.59
C PHE A 85 5.10 4.65 0.75
N PRO A 86 5.97 4.49 -0.26
CA PRO A 86 7.24 3.78 -0.09
C PRO A 86 8.16 4.39 0.96
N MET A 87 8.14 5.72 1.14
CA MET A 87 8.97 6.39 2.17
C MET A 87 8.50 6.00 3.57
N HIS A 88 7.18 5.99 3.80
CA HIS A 88 6.60 5.57 5.06
C HIS A 88 6.93 4.10 5.37
N LEU A 89 6.97 3.23 4.34
CA LEU A 89 7.41 1.85 4.52
C LEU A 89 8.89 1.74 4.92
N CYS A 90 9.76 2.57 4.34
CA CYS A 90 11.18 2.60 4.69
C CYS A 90 11.39 3.05 6.15
N GLU A 91 10.71 4.12 6.59
CA GLU A 91 10.77 4.60 7.97
C GLU A 91 10.38 3.49 8.97
N LEU A 92 9.36 2.70 8.65
CA LEU A 92 8.97 1.56 9.49
C LEU A 92 10.02 0.47 9.57
N VAL A 93 10.82 0.25 8.52
CA VAL A 93 11.87 -0.79 8.55
C VAL A 93 12.90 -0.49 9.64
N GLU A 94 13.19 0.79 9.89
CA GLU A 94 14.16 1.22 10.89
C GLU A 94 13.72 0.85 12.33
N ILE A 95 12.42 0.84 12.58
CA ILE A 95 11.82 0.69 13.91
C ILE A 95 11.01 -0.61 14.08
N ALA A 96 10.82 -1.38 13.00
CA ALA A 96 10.04 -2.60 13.02
C ALA A 96 10.74 -3.67 13.86
N GLU A 97 10.01 -4.20 14.84
CA GLU A 97 10.44 -5.31 15.67
C GLU A 97 9.64 -6.57 15.31
N GLY A 98 10.34 -7.70 15.26
CA GLY A 98 9.75 -8.99 14.90
C GLY A 98 9.79 -9.32 13.41
N GLN A 99 9.99 -10.60 13.14
CA GLN A 99 10.14 -11.15 11.79
C GLN A 99 8.90 -11.00 10.89
N PRO A 100 7.65 -11.12 11.37
CA PRO A 100 6.47 -10.98 10.52
C PRO A 100 6.35 -9.59 9.89
N LEU A 101 6.53 -8.54 10.70
CA LEU A 101 6.42 -7.15 10.23
C LEU A 101 7.50 -6.82 9.20
N ARG A 102 8.76 -7.16 9.49
CA ARG A 102 9.89 -6.96 8.56
C ARG A 102 9.69 -7.71 7.23
N SER A 103 9.16 -8.92 7.30
CA SER A 103 8.89 -9.75 6.10
C SER A 103 7.78 -9.14 5.22
N LEU A 104 6.72 -8.61 5.83
CA LEU A 104 5.65 -7.92 5.12
C LEU A 104 6.13 -6.62 4.48
N LEU A 105 6.87 -5.79 5.22
CA LEU A 105 7.48 -4.55 4.70
C LEU A 105 8.38 -4.84 3.50
N ALA A 106 9.30 -5.81 3.63
CA ALA A 106 10.21 -6.18 2.55
C ALA A 106 9.47 -6.69 1.31
N THR A 107 8.41 -7.48 1.51
CA THR A 107 7.61 -8.01 0.38
C THR A 107 6.89 -6.89 -0.35
N LEU A 108 6.27 -5.96 0.40
CA LEU A 108 5.52 -4.86 -0.19
C LEU A 108 6.44 -3.89 -0.95
N LEU A 109 7.61 -3.56 -0.38
CA LEU A 109 8.63 -2.76 -1.05
C LEU A 109 9.10 -3.40 -2.37
N ARG A 110 9.36 -4.72 -2.38
CA ARG A 110 9.72 -5.44 -3.61
C ARG A 110 8.61 -5.39 -4.67
N GLN A 111 7.34 -5.54 -4.25
CA GLN A 111 6.19 -5.47 -5.16
C GLN A 111 6.04 -4.06 -5.75
N PHE A 112 6.27 -3.01 -4.96
CA PHE A 112 6.30 -1.63 -5.45
C PHE A 112 7.39 -1.39 -6.50
N LEU A 113 8.61 -1.87 -6.24
CA LEU A 113 9.73 -1.76 -7.18
C LEU A 113 9.44 -2.52 -8.48
N ALA A 114 8.91 -3.73 -8.39
CA ALA A 114 8.52 -4.54 -9.55
C ALA A 114 7.40 -3.87 -10.37
N SER A 115 6.40 -3.29 -9.69
CA SER A 115 5.29 -2.59 -10.36
C SER A 115 5.75 -1.36 -11.14
N LYS A 116 6.69 -0.57 -10.60
CA LYS A 116 7.27 0.57 -11.32
C LYS A 116 8.03 0.14 -12.58
N ASN A 117 8.75 -0.97 -12.50
CA ASN A 117 9.54 -1.50 -13.62
C ASN A 117 8.68 -2.13 -14.73
N CYS A 118 7.43 -2.52 -14.44
CA CYS A 118 6.50 -3.08 -15.44
C CYS A 118 5.77 -1.98 -16.23
N VAL A 119 5.50 -0.82 -15.61
CA VAL A 119 4.87 0.33 -16.29
C VAL A 119 5.82 0.96 -17.32
N THR A 120 7.13 0.96 -17.06
CA THR A 120 8.14 1.51 -17.97
C THR A 120 8.44 0.62 -19.18
N THR A 121 8.19 -0.70 -19.10
CA THR A 121 8.38 -1.59 -20.25
C THR A 121 7.23 -1.52 -21.26
N ASN A 122 5.99 -1.27 -20.81
CA ASN A 122 4.83 -1.19 -21.70
C ASN A 122 4.73 0.12 -22.49
N THR A 123 5.43 1.18 -22.09
CA THR A 123 5.41 2.48 -22.79
C THR A 123 6.38 2.56 -23.98
N ASN A 124 7.25 1.57 -24.18
CA ASN A 124 8.24 1.56 -25.28
C ASN A 124 7.84 0.69 -26.49
N ALA A 125 6.66 0.05 -26.46
CA ALA A 125 6.15 -0.67 -27.62
C ALA A 125 5.49 0.31 -28.61
N LYS A 126 6.29 0.94 -29.49
CA LYS A 126 5.77 1.61 -30.68
C LYS A 126 4.98 0.58 -31.53
N PRO A 127 3.76 0.90 -32.01
CA PRO A 127 3.11 0.06 -33.00
C PRO A 127 3.91 0.19 -34.30
N VAL A 128 4.55 -0.89 -34.72
CA VAL A 128 5.12 -1.00 -36.07
C VAL A 128 3.95 -1.11 -37.03
N ILE A 129 3.61 0.00 -37.66
CA ILE A 129 2.66 0.04 -38.77
C ILE A 129 3.42 -0.50 -39.99
N ASN A 130 3.33 -1.80 -40.23
CA ASN A 130 3.83 -2.39 -41.48
C ASN A 130 2.95 -1.93 -42.62
N GLY A 131 3.44 -0.95 -43.38
CA GLY A 131 2.90 -0.63 -44.69
C GLY A 131 3.35 -1.69 -45.71
N VAL A 132 2.39 -2.33 -46.36
CA VAL A 132 2.54 -2.89 -47.72
C VAL A 132 1.16 -2.85 -48.38
N SER A 133 1.05 -2.14 -49.50
CA SER A 133 0.29 -2.60 -50.67
C SER A 133 0.91 -1.92 -51.89
N GLU A 134 1.33 -2.77 -52.83
CA GLU A 134 1.79 -2.43 -54.19
C GLU A 134 0.67 -1.81 -55.03
#